data_AF-A0A943MQJ6-F1
#
_entry.id   AF-A0A943MQJ6-F1
#
_cell.length_a   1.000
_cell.length_b   1.000
_cell.length_c   1.000
_cell.angle_alpha   90.00
_cell.angle_beta   90.00
_cell.angle_gamma   90.00
#
_symmetry.space_group_name_H-M   'P 1'
#
loop_
_entity.id
_entity.type
_entity.pdbx_description
1 polymer ?
#
loop_
_entity_poly.entity_id
_entity_poly.type
_entity_poly.pdbx_seq_one_letter_code
_entity_poly.pdbx_strand_id
1 'polypeptide(L)'
;MEEALLNIVVTINSYLSNYVLIILLIGAGLYFTIRTRFVQIRCFGEGWKRVFGGFSLFGKKEKSGMSSFQALTTAIAAQVGT
;
A
#
# COMPACT_ATOMS: atom_id res chain seq x y z
N MET A 1 41.07 2.02 13.36
CA MET A 1 40.02 2.34 14.36
C MET A 1 38.71 2.74 13.68
N GLU A 2 38.74 3.50 12.59
CA GLU A 2 37.56 3.90 11.80
C GLU A 2 36.80 2.70 11.19
N GLU A 3 37.52 1.69 10.69
CA GLU A 3 36.97 0.43 10.16
C GLU A 3 36.06 -0.32 11.15
N ALA A 4 36.39 -0.28 12.46
CA ALA A 4 35.61 -0.95 13.50
C ALA A 4 34.30 -0.20 13.81
N LEU A 5 34.32 1.13 13.77
CA LEU A 5 33.13 1.96 13.97
C LEU A 5 32.17 1.82 12.78
N LEU A 6 32.69 1.82 11.55
CA LEU A 6 31.87 1.61 10.35
C LEU A 6 31.20 0.24 10.36
N ASN A 7 31.92 -0.83 10.74
CA ASN A 7 31.33 -2.17 10.85
C ASN A 7 30.21 -2.25 11.90
N ILE A 8 30.37 -1.59 13.05
CA ILE A 8 29.31 -1.54 14.08
C ILE A 8 28.10 -0.74 13.56
N VAL A 9 28.32 0.42 12.95
CA VAL A 9 27.24 1.26 12.39
C VAL A 9 26.51 0.54 11.26
N VAL A 10 27.22 -0.14 10.36
CA VAL A 10 26.62 -0.94 9.28
C VAL A 10 25.82 -2.11 9.83
N THR A 11 26.32 -2.78 10.87
CA THR A 11 25.61 -3.90 11.52
C THR A 11 24.31 -3.43 12.19
N ILE A 12 24.38 -2.33 12.94
CA ILE A 12 23.21 -1.72 13.59
C ILE A 12 22.22 -1.24 12.52
N ASN A 13 22.68 -0.54 11.49
CA ASN A 13 21.82 -0.05 10.42
C ASN A 13 21.17 -1.19 9.64
N SER A 14 21.92 -2.27 9.36
CA SER A 14 21.36 -3.47 8.72
C SER A 14 20.31 -4.14 9.60
N TYR A 15 20.54 -4.21 10.92
CA TYR A 15 19.57 -4.80 11.85
C TYR A 15 18.32 -3.93 12.01
N LEU A 16 18.46 -2.61 12.08
CA LEU A 16 17.35 -1.66 12.14
C LEU A 16 16.53 -1.68 10.84
N SER A 17 17.21 -1.61 9.69
CA SER A 17 16.56 -1.55 8.39
C SER A 17 15.90 -2.87 8.00
N ASN A 18 16.56 -4.02 8.22
CA ASN A 18 15.99 -5.31 7.85
C ASN A 18 15.03 -5.86 8.90
N TYR A 19 15.32 -5.72 10.19
CA TYR A 19 14.52 -6.39 11.21
C TYR A 19 13.46 -5.46 11.81
N VAL A 20 13.86 -4.25 12.19
CA VAL A 20 12.94 -3.31 12.87
C VAL A 20 11.89 -2.77 11.90
N LEU A 21 12.25 -2.35 10.69
CA LEU A 21 11.26 -1.89 9.71
C LEU A 21 10.30 -3.01 9.31
N ILE A 22 10.78 -4.23 9.03
CA ILE A 22 9.91 -5.35 8.65
C ILE A 22 8.93 -5.68 9.77
N ILE A 23 9.40 -5.80 11.02
CA ILE A 23 8.52 -6.09 12.17
C ILE A 23 7.52 -4.96 12.40
N LEU A 24 7.94 -3.70 12.29
CA LEU A 24 7.07 -2.55 12.47
C LEU A 24 6.00 -2.48 11.37
N LEU A 25 6.37 -2.74 10.11
CA LEU A 25 5.43 -2.78 8.99
C LEU A 25 4.43 -3.94 9.12
N ILE A 26 4.90 -5.14 9.46
CA ILE A 26 4.03 -6.31 9.67
C ILE A 26 3.12 -6.07 10.87
N GLY A 27 3.66 -5.56 11.97
CA GLY A 27 2.91 -5.24 13.19
C GLY A 27 1.85 -4.16 12.93
N ALA A 28 2.20 -3.09 12.22
CA ALA A 28 1.25 -2.05 11.80
C ALA A 28 0.16 -2.64 10.87
N GLY A 29 0.55 -3.46 9.90
CA GLY A 29 -0.37 -4.15 9.00
C GLY A 29 -1.36 -5.05 9.73
N LEU A 30 -0.89 -5.87 10.67
CA LEU A 30 -1.72 -6.72 11.52
C LEU A 30 -2.63 -5.90 12.43
N TYR A 31 -2.10 -4.86 13.08
CA TYR A 31 -2.88 -3.97 13.95
C TYR A 31 -4.03 -3.32 13.18
N PHE A 32 -3.77 -2.75 12.00
CA PHE A 32 -4.82 -2.18 11.17
C PHE A 32 -5.79 -3.24 10.65
N THR A 33 -5.32 -4.44 10.29
CA THR A 33 -6.17 -5.53 9.81
C THR A 33 -7.15 -6.00 10.90
N ILE A 34 -6.67 -6.18 12.13
CA ILE A 34 -7.50 -6.59 13.27
C ILE A 34 -8.47 -5.47 13.66
N ARG A 35 -7.97 -4.23 13.81
CA ARG A 35 -8.79 -3.08 14.23
C ARG A 35 -9.90 -2.74 13.23
N THR A 36 -9.63 -2.88 11.93
CA THR A 36 -10.61 -2.63 10.87
C THR A 36 -11.51 -3.83 10.58
N ARG A 37 -11.38 -4.95 11.32
CA ARG A 37 -12.15 -6.19 11.10
C ARG A 37 -12.00 -6.72 9.67
N PHE A 38 -10.76 -6.86 9.20
CA PHE A 38 -10.45 -7.36 7.86
C PHE A 38 -11.09 -6.53 6.73
N VAL A 39 -10.95 -5.20 6.78
CA VAL A 39 -11.41 -4.29 5.71
C VAL A 39 -10.85 -4.68 4.34
N GLN A 40 -9.65 -5.26 4.26
CA GLN A 40 -9.08 -5.78 3.02
C GLN A 40 -10.01 -6.78 2.32
N ILE A 41 -10.79 -7.58 3.05
CA ILE A 41 -11.74 -8.56 2.49
C ILE A 41 -13.13 -7.93 2.35
N ARG A 42 -13.60 -7.18 3.36
CA ARG A 42 -14.93 -6.56 3.37
C ARG A 42 -15.08 -5.47 2.29
N CYS A 43 -14.07 -4.63 2.13
CA CYS A 43 -14.08 -3.52 1.16
C CYS A 43 -13.59 -3.94 -0.23
N PHE A 44 -13.03 -5.13 -0.42
CA PHE A 44 -12.67 -5.62 -1.75
C PHE A 44 -13.91 -5.82 -2.63
N GLY A 45 -14.99 -6.36 -2.07
CA GLY A 45 -16.27 -6.52 -2.80
C GLY A 45 -16.92 -5.19 -3.18
N GLU A 46 -16.94 -4.22 -2.26
CA GLU A 46 -17.41 -2.85 -2.58
C GLU A 46 -16.47 -2.13 -3.56
N GLY A 47 -15.16 -2.31 -3.41
CA GLY A 47 -14.13 -1.75 -4.28
C GLY A 47 -14.25 -2.27 -5.72
N TRP A 48 -14.42 -3.58 -5.90
CA TRP A 48 -14.67 -4.20 -7.20
C TRP A 48 -15.95 -3.66 -7.83
N LYS A 49 -17.03 -3.51 -7.05
CA LYS A 49 -18.28 -2.91 -7.51
C LYS A 49 -18.14 -1.42 -7.86
N ARG A 50 -17.25 -0.66 -7.21
CA ARG A 50 -16.99 0.75 -7.53
C ARG A 50 -16.05 0.93 -8.73
N VAL A 51 -15.06 0.05 -8.88
CA VAL A 51 -14.12 0.02 -10.01
C VAL A 51 -14.80 -0.44 -11.30
N PHE A 52 -15.62 -1.49 -11.24
CA PHE A 52 -16.29 -2.09 -12.40
C PHE A 52 -17.77 -1.71 -12.55
N GLY A 53 -18.45 -1.32 -11.47
CA GLY A 53 -19.85 -0.85 -11.52
C GLY A 53 -20.01 0.63 -11.86
N GLY A 54 -18.90 1.39 -11.91
CA GLY A 54 -18.87 2.75 -12.50
C GLY A 54 -19.04 2.78 -14.02
N PHE A 55 -19.28 1.63 -14.67
CA PHE A 55 -19.64 1.55 -16.09
C PHE A 55 -21.13 1.88 -16.35
N SER A 56 -21.92 2.21 -15.32
CA SER A 56 -23.29 2.70 -15.56
C SER A 56 -23.22 4.11 -16.15
N LEU A 57 -23.47 4.17 -17.46
CA LEU A 57 -23.69 5.31 -18.35
C LEU A 57 -24.65 6.42 -17.87
N PHE A 58 -25.08 6.46 -16.61
CA PHE A 58 -26.02 7.46 -16.08
C PHE A 58 -25.74 7.73 -14.60
N GLY A 59 -24.94 8.76 -14.28
CA GLY A 59 -24.77 9.14 -12.88
C GLY A 59 -23.64 10.12 -12.58
N LYS A 60 -23.84 11.38 -12.97
CA LYS A 60 -23.11 12.58 -12.51
C LYS A 60 -21.69 12.77 -13.09
N LYS A 61 -21.66 13.67 -14.07
CA LYS A 61 -20.49 14.45 -14.48
C LYS A 61 -19.86 15.11 -13.24
N GLU A 62 -18.75 14.59 -12.74
CA GLU A 62 -17.71 15.48 -12.18
C GLU A 62 -16.63 15.67 -13.24
N LYS A 63 -16.60 16.90 -13.74
CA LYS A 63 -15.56 17.42 -14.61
C LYS A 63 -14.32 17.58 -13.70
N SER A 64 -13.18 16.97 -14.06
CA SER A 64 -11.87 17.07 -13.38
C SER A 64 -11.44 15.88 -12.47
N GLY A 65 -12.03 14.68 -12.61
CA GLY A 65 -11.57 13.48 -11.90
C GLY A 65 -11.23 12.32 -12.85
N MET A 66 -10.04 11.75 -12.71
CA MET A 66 -9.65 10.49 -13.38
C MET A 66 -10.66 9.38 -13.03
N SER A 67 -11.12 8.59 -14.01
CA SER A 67 -12.06 7.48 -13.76
C SER A 67 -11.49 6.50 -12.73
N SER A 68 -12.31 5.93 -11.83
CA SER A 68 -11.87 4.94 -10.82
C SER A 68 -11.06 3.79 -11.43
N PHE A 69 -11.38 3.39 -12.67
CA PHE A 69 -10.63 2.37 -13.42
C PHE A 69 -9.30 2.89 -13.97
N GLN A 70 -9.25 4.15 -14.41
CA GLN A 70 -8.05 4.80 -14.89
C GLN A 70 -7.07 5.04 -13.73
N ALA A 71 -7.56 5.50 -12.57
CA ALA A 71 -6.77 5.64 -11.36
C ALA A 71 -6.19 4.29 -10.89
N LEU A 72 -6.98 3.21 -10.96
CA LEU A 72 -6.51 1.85 -10.67
C LEU A 72 -5.42 1.41 -11.66
N THR A 73 -5.66 1.57 -12.96
CA THR A 73 -4.70 1.20 -14.02
C THR A 73 -3.39 1.98 -13.87
N THR A 74 -3.47 3.28 -13.58
CA THR A 74 -2.30 4.13 -13.32
C THR A 74 -1.55 3.67 -12.07
N ALA A 75 -2.24 3.35 -10.98
CA ALA A 75 -1.60 2.85 -9.76
C ALA A 75 -0.92 1.49 -9.97
N ILE A 76 -1.56 0.57 -10.70
CA ILE A 76 -0.97 -0.74 -11.05
C ILE A 76 0.25 -0.55 -11.95
N ALA A 77 0.18 0.31 -12.97
CA ALA A 77 1.30 0.60 -13.85
C ALA A 77 2.51 1.20 -13.10
N ALA A 78 2.25 2.07 -12.11
CA ALA A 78 3.30 2.63 -11.27
C ALA A 78 3.95 1.59 -10.35
N GLN A 79 3.17 0.64 -9.81
CA GLN A 79 3.67 -0.38 -8.88
C GLN A 79 4.39 -1.54 -9.58
N VAL A 80 3.96 -1.92 -10.80
CA VAL A 80 4.51 -3.07 -11.57
C VAL A 80 5.74 -2.68 -12.41
N GLY A 81 6.07 -1.38 -12.49
CA GLY A 81 7.15 -0.85 -13.32
C GLY A 81 8.56 -0.84 -12.72
N THR A 82 8.83 -1.57 -11.61
CA THR A 82 10.17 -1.69 -11.01
C THR A 82 10.97 -2.84 -11.57
#